data_AF-A0A1I2SS17-F1
#
_entry.id   AF-A0A1I2SS17-F1
#
_cell.length_a   1.000
_cell.length_b   1.000
_cell.length_c   1.000
_cell.angle_alpha   90.00
_cell.angle_beta   90.00
_cell.angle_gamma   90.00
#
_symmetry.space_group_name_H-M   'P 1'
#
loop_
_entity.id
_entity.type
_entity.pdbx_description
1 polymer ?
#
loop_
_entity_poly.entity_id
_entity_poly.type
_entity_poly.pdbx_seq_one_letter_code
_entity_poly.pdbx_strand_id
1 'polypeptide(L)' 'MGVKGKKVIAFIAHPDDETFLSGTLARLVQEGNKVLVVIATNGDKGTHDRAQTSEQVTAIRRVEMERAAHVLGVTVS' A
#
# COMPACT_ATOMS: atom_id res chain seq x y z
N MET A 1 -24.97 8.39 -1.92
CA MET A 1 -24.44 7.68 -3.12
C MET A 1 -22.95 7.45 -2.90
N GLY A 2 -22.49 6.21 -2.96
CA GLY A 2 -21.07 5.84 -2.81
C GLY A 2 -20.57 5.11 -4.06
N VAL A 3 -19.26 5.05 -4.26
CA VAL A 3 -18.64 4.27 -5.34
C VAL A 3 -18.82 2.79 -5.02
N LYS A 4 -19.56 2.04 -5.84
CA LYS A 4 -19.85 0.61 -5.61
C LYS A 4 -19.63 -0.22 -6.87
N GLY A 5 -19.07 -1.42 -6.71
CA GLY A 5 -18.83 -2.36 -7.81
C GLY A 5 -17.91 -1.82 -8.90
N LYS A 6 -17.02 -0.87 -8.59
CA LYS A 6 -16.07 -0.26 -9.54
C LYS A 6 -14.65 -0.77 -9.31
N LYS A 7 -13.76 -0.37 -10.23
CA LYS A 7 -12.31 -0.43 -10.03
C LYS A 7 -11.85 0.92 -9.51
N VAL A 8 -11.08 0.93 -8.43
CA VAL A 8 -10.51 2.14 -7.82
C VAL A 8 -9.00 1.98 -7.78
N ILE A 9 -8.28 3.05 -8.12
CA ILE A 9 -6.82 3.10 -8.05
C ILE A 9 -6.43 4.22 -7.08
N ALA A 10 -5.60 3.89 -6.10
CA ALA A 10 -4.96 4.84 -5.22
C ALA A 10 -3.47 4.94 -5.60
N PHE A 11 -2.98 6.15 -5.82
CA PHE A 11 -1.56 6.40 -6.05
C PHE A 11 -0.95 6.93 -4.76
N ILE A 12 0.13 6.29 -4.32
CA ILE A 12 0.91 6.71 -3.15
C ILE A 12 2.40 6.78 -3.50
N ALA A 13 3.18 7.52 -2.71
CA ALA A 13 4.59 7.71 -3.01
C ALA A 13 5.43 6.53 -2.50
N HIS A 14 5.21 6.08 -1.27
CA HIS A 14 6.04 5.07 -0.62
C HIS A 14 5.20 3.91 -0.04
N PRO A 15 5.78 2.71 0.17
CA PRO A 15 5.10 1.59 0.81
C PRO A 15 4.87 1.84 2.32
N ASP A 16 3.70 2.33 2.71
CA ASP A 16 3.24 2.67 4.08
C ASP A 16 2.23 3.82 4.01
N ASP A 17 2.33 4.67 2.98
CA ASP A 17 1.46 5.83 2.78
C ASP A 17 -0.03 5.42 2.70
N GLU A 18 -0.36 4.19 2.28
CA GLU A 18 -1.72 3.65 2.30
C GLU A 18 -2.32 3.59 3.72
N THR A 19 -1.47 3.49 4.74
CA THR A 19 -1.88 3.40 6.14
C THR A 19 -2.68 4.64 6.54
N PHE A 20 -2.29 5.83 6.05
CA PHE A 20 -3.00 7.09 6.32
C PHE A 20 -4.42 7.14 5.75
N LEU A 21 -4.73 6.31 4.75
CA LEU A 21 -6.06 6.19 4.14
C LEU A 21 -6.68 4.78 4.27
N SER A 22 -6.11 3.94 5.14
CA SER A 22 -6.50 2.54 5.35
C SER A 22 -8.00 2.34 5.58
N GLY A 23 -8.62 3.19 6.40
CA GLY A 23 -10.06 3.14 6.67
C GLY A 23 -10.91 3.35 5.41
N THR A 24 -10.49 4.26 4.53
CA THR A 24 -11.16 4.50 3.24
C THR A 24 -10.97 3.33 2.29
N LEU A 25 -9.75 2.79 2.19
CA LEU A 25 -9.46 1.63 1.34
C LEU A 25 -10.27 0.41 1.76
N ALA A 26 -10.26 0.07 3.05
CA ALA A 26 -11.01 -1.04 3.61
C ALA A 26 -12.53 -0.88 3.37
N ARG A 27 -13.06 0.34 3.56
CA ARG A 27 -14.47 0.63 3.25
C ARG A 27 -14.79 0.43 1.77
N LEU A 28 -13.94 0.88 0.86
CA LEU A 28 -14.14 0.70 -0.58
C LEU A 28 -14.17 -0.79 -0.95
N VAL A 29 -13.29 -1.60 -0.37
CA VAL A 29 -13.31 -3.06 -0.55
C VAL A 29 -14.61 -3.66 -0.02
N GLN A 30 -15.03 -3.30 1.20
CA GLN A 30 -16.30 -3.76 1.80
C GLN A 30 -17.54 -3.38 0.98
N GLU A 31 -17.50 -2.23 0.29
CA GLU A 31 -18.56 -1.80 -0.63
C GLU A 31 -18.53 -2.52 -2.00
N GLY A 32 -17.68 -3.54 -2.15
CA GLY A 32 -17.61 -4.42 -3.32
C GLY A 32 -16.74 -3.88 -4.47
N ASN A 33 -15.88 -2.90 -4.19
CA ASN A 33 -14.96 -2.37 -5.21
C ASN A 33 -13.68 -3.22 -5.28
N LYS A 34 -13.06 -3.24 -6.46
CA LYS A 34 -11.71 -3.77 -6.66
C LYS A 34 -10.72 -2.62 -6.53
N VAL A 35 -9.88 -2.65 -5.50
CA VAL A 35 -8.99 -1.55 -5.16
C VAL A 35 -7.54 -1.95 -5.44
N LEU A 36 -6.86 -1.14 -6.26
CA LEU A 36 -5.43 -1.24 -6.53
C LEU A 36 -4.71 -0.06 -5.88
N VAL A 37 -3.64 -0.33 -5.15
CA VAL A 37 -2.69 0.68 -4.68
C VAL A 37 -1.46 0.62 -5.57
N VAL A 38 -1.12 1.74 -6.21
CA VAL A 38 0.09 1.90 -7.03
C VAL A 38 1.09 2.71 -6.23
N ILE A 39 2.31 2.18 -6.11
CA ILE A 39 3.36 2.75 -5.27
C ILE A 39 4.45 3.30 -6.17
N ALA A 40 4.72 4.61 -6.09
CA ALA A 40 5.65 5.25 -7.01
C ALA A 40 7.13 4.89 -6.73
N THR A 41 7.46 4.49 -5.51
CA THR A 41 8.82 4.18 -5.08
C THR A 41 8.89 2.88 -4.28
N ASN A 42 10.09 2.32 -4.15
CA ASN A 42 10.34 1.14 -3.33
C ASN A 42 10.64 1.46 -1.85
N GLY A 43 10.69 2.74 -1.49
CA GLY A 43 10.90 3.18 -0.11
C GLY A 43 12.30 2.90 0.46
N ASP A 44 13.31 2.74 -0.39
CA ASP A 44 14.66 2.29 -0.03
C ASP A 44 15.43 3.19 0.96
N LYS A 45 14.98 4.43 1.17
CA LYS A 45 15.53 5.38 2.16
C LYS A 45 14.79 5.40 3.49
N GLY A 46 13.80 4.52 3.67
CA GLY A 46 12.96 4.45 4.87
C GLY A 46 13.63 3.85 6.11
N THR A 47 14.88 4.23 6.41
CA THR A 47 15.59 3.78 7.61
C THR A 47 16.49 4.89 8.17
N HIS A 48 16.66 4.90 9.48
CA HIS A 48 17.69 5.71 10.15
C HIS A 48 18.96 4.89 10.45
N ASP A 49 18.91 3.57 10.28
CA ASP A 49 20.05 2.69 10.49
C ASP A 49 21.00 2.76 9.28
N ARG A 50 22.22 3.26 9.52
CA ARG A 50 23.25 3.40 8.49
C ARG A 50 23.89 2.08 8.09
N ALA A 51 23.70 1.01 8.87
CA ALA A 51 24.19 -0.32 8.54
C ALA A 51 23.29 -1.05 7.53
N GLN A 52 22.02 -0.65 7.40
CA GLN A 52 21.10 -1.24 6.44
C GLN A 52 21.34 -0.69 5.03
N THR A 53 21.38 -1.58 4.04
CA THR A 53 21.46 -1.18 2.64
C THR A 53 20.08 -0.85 2.07
N SER A 54 20.03 -0.04 1.01
CA SER A 54 18.81 0.29 0.26
C SER A 54 18.04 -0.97 -0.18
N GLU A 55 18.76 -2.03 -0.58
CA GLU A 55 18.19 -3.29 -1.04
C GLU A 55 17.52 -4.07 0.11
N GLN A 56 18.14 -4.06 1.29
CA GLN A 56 17.56 -4.67 2.49
C GLN A 56 16.28 -3.96 2.90
N VAL A 57 16.29 -2.62 2.94
CA VAL A 57 15.11 -1.81 3.25
C VAL A 57 13.99 -2.06 2.24
N THR A 58 14.32 -2.08 0.94
CA THR A 58 13.37 -2.38 -0.13
C THR A 58 12.72 -3.76 0.05
N ALA A 59 13.51 -4.79 0.34
CA ALA A 59 13.00 -6.15 0.53
C ALA A 59 12.06 -6.24 1.74
N ILE A 60 12.41 -5.57 2.84
CA ILE A 60 11.57 -5.48 4.05
C ILE A 60 10.25 -4.78 3.72
N ARG A 61 10.31 -3.57 3.15
CA ARG A 61 9.12 -2.77 2.84
C ARG A 61 8.18 -3.44 1.86
N ARG A 62 8.72 -4.21 0.90
CA ARG A 62 7.90 -5.02 -0.01
C ARG A 62 7.06 -6.05 0.76
N VAL A 63 7.68 -6.79 1.67
CA VAL A 63 6.98 -7.82 2.47
C VAL A 63 5.97 -7.17 3.41
N GLU A 64 6.30 -6.04 4.02
CA GLU A 64 5.39 -5.27 4.87
C GLU A 64 4.16 -4.81 4.07
N MET A 65 4.36 -4.23 2.90
CA MET A 65 3.30 -3.76 2.03
C MET A 65 2.41 -4.91 1.51
N GLU A 66 3.00 -6.04 1.11
CA GLU A 66 2.22 -7.23 0.70
C GLU A 66 1.30 -7.73 1.84
N ARG A 67 1.79 -7.70 3.09
CA ARG A 67 0.99 -8.05 4.27
C ARG A 67 -0.10 -7.01 4.57
N ALA A 68 0.23 -5.73 4.50
CA ALA A 68 -0.74 -4.65 4.68
C ALA A 68 -1.86 -4.72 3.64
N ALA A 69 -1.50 -4.98 2.37
CA ALA A 69 -2.44 -5.16 1.28
C ALA A 69 -3.41 -6.32 1.54
N HIS A 70 -2.89 -7.45 2.04
CA HIS A 70 -3.70 -8.60 2.43
C HIS A 70 -4.71 -8.25 3.54
N VAL A 71 -4.29 -7.52 4.57
CA VAL A 71 -5.17 -7.08 5.67
C VAL A 71 -6.26 -6.13 5.16
N LEU A 72 -5.92 -5.21 4.26
CA LEU A 72 -6.86 -4.23 3.70
C LEU A 72 -7.79 -4.83 2.61
N GLY A 73 -7.47 -6.00 2.07
CA GLY A 73 -8.18 -6.61 0.95
C GLY A 73 -7.95 -5.89 -0.39
N VAL A 74 -6.81 -5.23 -0.54
CA VAL A 74 -6.42 -4.51 -1.77
C VAL A 74 -5.32 -5.27 -2.52
N THR A 75 -5.12 -4.95 -3.79
CA THR A 75 -3.93 -5.37 -4.54
C THR A 75 -2.91 -4.24 -4.60
N VAL A 76 -1.63 -4.57 -4.74
CA VAL A 76 -0.53 -3.60 -4.89
C VAL A 76 0.21 -3.81 -6.20
N SER A 77 0.72 -2.71 -6.77
CA SER A 77 1.58 -2.69 -7.96
C SER A 77 2.73 -1.71 -7.80
#